data_AF-A0A9D7D712-F1
#
_entry.id   AF-A0A9D7D712-F1
#
_cell.length_a   1.000
_cell.length_b   1.000
_cell.length_c   1.000
_cell.angle_alpha   90.00
_cell.angle_beta   90.00
_cell.angle_gamma   90.00
#
_symmetry.space_group_name_H-M   'P 1'
#
loop_
_entity.id
_entity.type
_entity.pdbx_description
1 polymer ?
#
loop_
_entity_poly.entity_id
_entity_poly.type
_entity_poly.pdbx_seq_one_letter_code
_entity_poly.pdbx_strand_id
1 'polypeptide(L)'
;MVPIGRTIVFSKWRAAHDFSAASLWDQGWFVHELTHVWQAARGVVLVAAKLNALGRGAYAYKPKTPKLSGYNIECQAEIARHLFLARANAPEAGAPSQQWLEETWASR
;
A
#
# COMPACT_ATOMS: atom_id res chain seq x y z
N MET A 1 9.34 -4.53 -2.04
CA MET A 1 10.00 -3.66 -1.04
C MET A 1 10.66 -2.50 -1.75
N VAL A 2 10.51 -1.28 -1.24
CA VAL A 2 11.27 -0.10 -1.69
C VAL A 2 12.37 0.23 -0.68
N PRO A 3 13.62 -0.24 -0.89
CA PRO A 3 14.72 0.05 0.04
C PRO A 3 15.21 1.50 -0.06
N ILE A 4 15.22 2.08 -1.27
CA ILE A 4 15.76 3.42 -1.52
C ILE A 4 14.93 4.09 -2.62
N GLY A 5 14.18 5.12 -2.24
CA GLY A 5 13.62 6.11 -3.16
C GLY A 5 12.73 5.56 -4.28
N ARG A 6 13.36 5.16 -5.38
CA ARG A 6 12.74 4.87 -6.68
C ARG A 6 12.90 3.41 -7.11
N THR A 7 13.62 2.60 -6.33
CA THR A 7 13.88 1.20 -6.68
C THR A 7 12.95 0.28 -5.91
N ILE A 8 12.19 -0.55 -6.63
CA ILE A 8 11.39 -1.62 -6.04
C ILE A 8 12.12 -2.95 -6.22
N VAL A 9 12.29 -3.70 -5.13
CA VAL A 9 12.87 -5.04 -5.11
C VAL A 9 11.75 -6.04 -4.85
N PHE A 10 11.55 -6.96 -5.79
CA PHE A 10 10.66 -8.11 -5.68
C PHE A 10 11.47 -9.39 -5.49
N SER A 11 10.94 -10.32 -4.69
CA SER A 11 11.47 -11.69 -4.67
C SER A 11 11.16 -12.38 -6.00
N LYS A 12 12.03 -13.29 -6.46
CA LYS A 12 11.92 -13.93 -7.78
C LYS A 12 10.55 -14.57 -8.05
N TRP A 13 9.91 -15.14 -7.03
CA TRP A 13 8.58 -15.77 -7.12
C TRP A 13 7.40 -14.79 -7.19
N ARG A 14 7.64 -13.47 -7.13
CA ARG A 14 6.62 -12.41 -7.21
C ARG A 14 7.04 -11.28 -8.17
N ALA A 15 8.00 -11.56 -9.05
CA ALA A 15 8.56 -10.60 -10.00
C ALA A 15 7.98 -10.85 -11.40
N ALA A 16 6.76 -10.36 -11.64
CA ALA A 16 6.18 -10.37 -12.98
C ALA A 16 7.03 -9.50 -13.93
N HIS A 17 7.16 -9.93 -15.19
CA HIS A 17 7.82 -9.14 -16.23
C HIS A 17 7.02 -7.86 -16.56
N ASP A 18 5.69 -7.97 -16.51
CA ASP A 18 4.76 -6.86 -16.64
C ASP A 18 3.67 -7.02 -15.59
N PHE A 19 3.67 -6.14 -14.59
CA PHE A 19 2.66 -6.16 -13.54
C PHE A 19 1.28 -5.77 -14.07
N SER A 20 1.17 -4.96 -15.14
CA SER A 20 -0.13 -4.57 -15.70
C SER A 20 -0.90 -5.75 -16.31
N ALA A 21 -0.19 -6.79 -16.74
CA ALA A 21 -0.73 -8.04 -17.25
C ALA A 21 -0.73 -9.19 -16.23
N ALA A 22 -0.30 -8.93 -14.98
CA ALA A 22 -0.25 -9.94 -13.93
C ALA A 22 -1.62 -10.17 -13.27
N SER A 23 -1.70 -11.10 -12.34
CA SER A 23 -2.90 -11.30 -11.53
C SER A 23 -3.29 -10.00 -10.79
N LEU A 24 -4.58 -9.78 -10.52
CA LEU A 24 -5.03 -8.60 -9.74
C LEU A 24 -4.35 -8.54 -8.37
N TRP A 25 -4.04 -9.69 -7.79
CA TRP A 25 -3.29 -9.79 -6.54
C TRP A 25 -1.87 -9.21 -6.67
N ASP A 26 -1.14 -9.58 -7.72
CA ASP A 26 0.22 -9.08 -7.98
C ASP A 26 0.20 -7.61 -8.38
N GLN A 27 -0.82 -7.16 -9.13
CA GLN A 27 -1.06 -5.74 -9.40
C GLN A 27 -1.27 -4.96 -8.10
N GLY A 28 -2.09 -5.47 -7.17
CA GLY A 28 -2.31 -4.87 -5.86
C GLY A 28 -1.01 -4.77 -5.04
N TRP A 29 -0.18 -5.82 -5.06
CA TRP A 29 1.16 -5.79 -4.46
C TRP A 29 2.07 -4.73 -5.09
N PHE A 30 2.01 -4.58 -6.42
CA PHE A 30 2.78 -3.55 -7.11
C PHE A 30 2.32 -2.14 -6.73
N VAL A 31 1.01 -1.90 -6.62
CA VAL A 31 0.43 -0.62 -6.16
C VAL A 31 0.87 -0.27 -4.73
N HIS A 32 0.94 -1.24 -3.83
CA HIS A 32 1.49 -1.07 -2.48
C HIS A 32 2.91 -0.49 -2.55
N GLU A 33 3.79 -1.13 -3.33
CA GLU A 33 5.18 -0.71 -3.44
C GLU A 33 5.34 0.63 -4.18
N LEU A 34 4.51 0.90 -5.20
CA LEU A 34 4.44 2.22 -5.83
C LEU A 34 4.03 3.31 -4.84
N THR A 35 3.20 3.00 -3.85
CA THR A 35 2.84 3.95 -2.79
C THR A 35 4.06 4.33 -1.95
N HIS A 36 4.97 3.40 -1.68
CA HIS A 36 6.25 3.72 -1.04
C HIS A 36 7.17 4.57 -1.92
N VAL A 37 7.20 4.34 -3.24
CA VAL A 37 7.93 5.21 -4.17
C VAL A 37 7.36 6.64 -4.13
N TRP A 38 6.02 6.78 -4.14
CA TRP A 38 5.34 8.06 -4.02
C TRP A 38 5.63 8.76 -2.68
N GLN A 39 5.62 8.02 -1.56
CA GLN A 39 6.01 8.53 -0.24
C GLN A 39 7.45 9.04 -0.24
N ALA A 40 8.40 8.27 -0.78
CA ALA A 40 9.80 8.66 -0.83
C ALA A 40 10.03 9.88 -1.73
N ALA A 41 9.31 9.98 -2.85
CA ALA A 41 9.34 11.16 -3.72
C ALA A 41 8.81 12.44 -3.01
N ARG A 42 8.02 12.29 -1.95
CA ARG A 42 7.51 13.38 -1.08
C ARG A 42 8.37 13.61 0.16
N GLY A 43 9.57 13.03 0.23
CA GLY A 43 10.52 13.25 1.32
C GLY A 43 10.35 12.31 2.52
N VAL A 44 9.55 11.25 2.41
CA VAL A 44 9.42 10.25 3.49
C VAL A 44 10.67 9.37 3.55
N VAL A 45 11.32 9.33 4.71
CA VAL A 45 12.49 8.45 4.96
C VAL A 45 12.01 7.03 5.30
N LEU A 46 11.97 6.16 4.29
CA LEU A 46 11.41 4.80 4.40
C LEU A 46 12.11 3.90 5.43
N VAL A 47 13.42 4.07 5.65
CA VAL A 47 14.20 3.26 6.61
C VAL A 47 13.76 3.51 8.05
N ALA A 48 13.55 4.78 8.43
CA ALA A 48 13.04 5.14 9.76
C ALA A 48 11.61 4.64 9.99
N ALA A 49 10.81 4.62 8.93
CA ALA A 49 9.41 4.24 9.00
C ALA A 49 9.18 2.71 9.05
N LYS A 50 10.07 1.91 8.41
CA LYS A 50 10.05 0.44 8.51
C LYS A 50 10.51 -0.08 9.89
N LEU A 51 11.41 0.63 10.57
CA LEU A 51 11.82 0.30 11.95
C LEU A 51 10.67 0.45 12.97
N ASN A 52 9.78 1.43 12.76
CA ASN A 52 8.57 1.61 13.57
C ASN A 52 7.43 0.62 13.24
N ALA A 53 7.56 -0.17 12.18
CA ALA A 53 6.54 -1.13 11.71
C ALA A 53 6.86 -2.59 12.12
N LEU A 54 7.86 -2.82 12.97
CA LEU A 54 8.26 -4.14 13.46
C LEU A 54 7.25 -4.68 14.50
N GLY A 55 6.07 -5.08 14.03
CA GLY A 55 5.07 -5.78 14.84
C GLY A 55 4.01 -6.42 13.95
N ARG A 56 3.67 -7.69 14.19
CA ARG A 56 2.66 -8.49 13.46
C ARG A 56 1.25 -7.87 13.39
N GLY A 57 1.00 -6.74 14.04
CA GLY A 57 -0.23 -5.94 13.94
C GLY A 57 -0.18 -4.79 12.93
N ALA A 58 0.91 -4.62 12.17
CA ALA A 58 1.08 -3.48 11.24
C ALA A 58 0.18 -3.54 9.99
N TYR A 59 -0.30 -4.72 9.61
CA TYR A 59 -1.14 -4.91 8.41
C TYR A 59 -2.64 -4.82 8.69
N ALA A 60 -3.07 -5.06 9.93
CA ALA A 60 -4.47 -4.95 10.33
C ALA A 60 -4.76 -3.54 10.85
N TYR A 61 -4.87 -2.55 9.96
CA TYR A 61 -5.29 -1.22 10.37
C TYR A 61 -6.79 -1.23 10.69
N LYS A 62 -7.15 -0.80 11.91
CA LYS A 62 -8.55 -0.49 12.20
C LYS A 62 -8.89 0.85 11.54
N PRO A 63 -10.02 0.98 10.82
CA PRO A 63 -10.50 2.26 10.29
C PRO A 63 -10.87 3.17 11.48
N LYS A 64 -9.89 3.92 12.00
CA LYS A 64 -10.02 4.81 13.17
C LYS A 64 -10.24 6.27 12.77
N THR A 65 -9.73 6.67 11.61
CA THR A 65 -9.80 8.06 11.11
C THR A 65 -9.90 8.05 9.59
N PRO A 66 -10.68 8.96 8.96
CA PRO A 66 -10.75 9.08 7.51
C PRO A 66 -9.54 9.84 6.92
N LYS A 67 -8.50 10.15 7.70
CA LYS A 67 -7.30 10.86 7.20
C LYS A 67 -6.14 9.90 6.99
N LEU A 68 -5.60 9.87 5.77
CA LEU A 68 -4.48 9.01 5.38
C LEU A 68 -3.22 9.29 6.21
N SER A 69 -2.95 10.56 6.54
CA SER A 69 -1.82 10.97 7.37
C SER A 69 -1.91 10.49 8.83
N GLY A 70 -3.09 10.00 9.27
CA GLY A 70 -3.27 9.38 10.59
C GLY A 70 -2.73 7.94 10.68
N TYR A 71 -2.24 7.39 9.56
CA TYR A 71 -1.72 6.03 9.45
C TYR A 71 -0.22 6.02 9.21
N ASN A 72 0.46 4.97 9.67
CA ASN A 72 1.86 4.74 9.32
C ASN A 72 2.00 4.42 7.82
N ILE A 73 3.23 4.48 7.29
CA ILE A 73 3.47 4.39 5.85
C ILE A 73 3.06 3.06 5.23
N GLU A 74 3.13 1.96 5.99
CA GLU A 74 2.75 0.61 5.53
C GLU A 74 1.22 0.51 5.46
N CYS A 75 0.51 1.01 6.48
CA CYS A 75 -0.95 1.13 6.44
C CYS A 75 -1.44 2.02 5.30
N GLN A 76 -0.76 3.13 5.01
CA GLN A 76 -1.12 3.98 3.87
C GLN A 76 -0.97 3.24 2.53
N ALA A 77 0.08 2.42 2.38
CA ALA A 77 0.30 1.60 1.20
C ALA A 77 -0.74 0.47 1.08
N GLU A 78 -1.12 -0.16 2.19
CA GLU A 78 -2.22 -1.14 2.22
C GLU A 78 -3.58 -0.50 1.87
N ILE A 79 -3.86 0.72 2.35
CA ILE A 79 -5.06 1.47 1.96
C ILE A 79 -5.10 1.69 0.44
N ALA A 80 -3.98 2.08 -0.17
CA ALA A 80 -3.89 2.28 -1.62
C ALA A 80 -4.13 0.97 -2.39
N ARG A 81 -3.53 -0.13 -1.92
CA ARG A 81 -3.73 -1.48 -2.47
C ARG A 81 -5.20 -1.93 -2.38
N HIS A 82 -5.82 -1.82 -1.20
CA HIS A 82 -7.22 -2.18 -1.02
C HIS A 82 -8.15 -1.34 -1.89
N LEU A 83 -7.88 -0.04 -2.03
CA LEU A 83 -8.67 0.83 -2.90
C LEU A 83 -8.54 0.42 -4.38
N PHE A 84 -7.34 0.10 -4.84
CA PHE A 84 -7.11 -0.41 -6.18
C PHE A 84 -7.92 -1.68 -6.45
N LEU A 85 -7.84 -2.66 -5.54
CA LEU A 85 -8.57 -3.93 -5.64
C LEU A 85 -10.10 -3.71 -5.62
N ALA A 86 -10.59 -2.83 -4.76
CA ALA A 86 -12.01 -2.48 -4.71
C ALA A 86 -12.50 -1.83 -6.02
N ARG A 87 -11.73 -0.89 -6.59
CA ARG A 87 -12.02 -0.28 -7.91
C ARG A 87 -12.00 -1.28 -9.06
N ALA A 88 -11.22 -2.35 -8.93
CA ALA A 88 -11.18 -3.45 -9.89
C ALA A 88 -12.29 -4.50 -9.67
N ASN A 89 -13.29 -4.23 -8.82
CA ASN A 89 -14.36 -5.17 -8.43
C ASN A 89 -13.84 -6.47 -7.78
N ALA A 90 -12.67 -6.43 -7.14
CA ALA A 90 -12.07 -7.57 -6.46
C ALA A 90 -11.63 -7.21 -5.02
N PRO A 91 -12.54 -6.71 -4.16
CA PRO A 91 -12.18 -6.29 -2.81
C PRO A 91 -11.61 -7.44 -1.98
N GLU A 92 -10.57 -7.15 -1.20
CA GLU A 92 -9.98 -8.14 -0.29
C GLU A 92 -10.90 -8.38 0.92
N ALA A 93 -11.06 -9.65 1.30
CA ALA A 93 -11.90 -10.01 2.43
C ALA A 93 -11.37 -9.38 3.73
N GLY A 94 -12.21 -8.62 4.43
CA GLY A 94 -11.85 -7.92 5.66
C GLY A 94 -11.27 -6.52 5.46
N ALA A 95 -11.09 -6.07 4.20
CA ALA A 95 -10.78 -4.67 3.91
C ALA A 95 -11.99 -3.75 4.21
N PRO A 96 -11.76 -2.45 4.50
CA PRO A 96 -12.85 -1.48 4.63
C PRO A 96 -13.71 -1.35 3.37
N SER A 97 -14.89 -0.75 3.50
CA SER A 97 -15.76 -0.49 2.34
C SER A 97 -15.06 0.40 1.30
N GLN A 98 -15.41 0.23 0.03
CA GLN A 98 -14.88 1.05 -1.06
C GLN A 98 -15.10 2.55 -0.79
N GLN A 99 -16.28 2.93 -0.27
CA GLN A 99 -16.56 4.32 0.10
C GLN A 99 -15.55 4.85 1.12
N TRP A 100 -15.29 4.11 2.20
CA TRP A 100 -14.32 4.53 3.22
C TRP A 100 -12.91 4.67 2.66
N LEU A 101 -12.52 3.75 1.76
CA LEU A 101 -11.22 3.78 1.08
C LEU A 101 -11.08 5.01 0.18
N GLU A 102 -12.13 5.37 -0.57
CA GLU A 102 -12.19 6.58 -1.40
C GLU A 102 -12.06 7.85 -0.56
N GLU A 103 -12.86 7.97 0.49
CA GLU A 103 -12.83 9.11 1.42
C GLU A 103 -11.45 9.25 2.07
N THR A 104 -10.86 8.14 2.50
CA THR A 104 -9.54 8.15 3.13
C THR A 104 -8.46 8.54 2.14
N TRP A 105 -8.46 7.99 0.92
CA TRP A 105 -7.48 8.33 -0.10
C TRP A 105 -7.60 9.75 -0.64
N ALA A 106 -8.80 10.35 -0.60
CA ALA A 106 -9.02 11.75 -0.95
C ALA A 106 -8.22 12.72 -0.06
N SER A 107 -7.79 12.29 1.14
CA SER A 107 -7.07 13.12 2.13
C SER A 107 -5.52 13.09 2.04
N ARG A 108 -4.96 12.47 1.00
CA ARG A 108 -3.51 12.22 0.79
C ARG A 108 -2.62 13.47 0.65
#